data_AF-A0A534CQH8-F1
#
_entry.id   AF-A0A534CQH8-F1
#
_cell.length_a   1.000
_cell.length_b   1.000
_cell.length_c   1.000
_cell.angle_alpha   90.00
_cell.angle_beta   90.00
_cell.angle_gamma   90.00
#
_symmetry.space_group_name_H-M   'P 1'
#
loop_
_entity.id
_entity.type
_entity.pdbx_description
1 polymer ?
#
loop_
_entity_poly.entity_id
_entity_poly.type
_entity_poly.pdbx_seq_one_letter_code
_entity_poly.pdbx_strand_id
1 'polypeptide(L)' 'MWRTAWMTSSWLAALTLTAAEPRAGNEAAGGAAPGGTFSLTSPDIAQGKKMTEAQVFNGFGCKGRNV' A
#
# COMPACT_ATOMS: atom_id res chain seq x y z
N MET A 1 4.70 -53.14 -40.65
CA MET A 1 4.00 -53.95 -39.62
C MET A 1 3.98 -53.09 -38.35
N TRP A 2 2.84 -52.45 -38.06
CA TRP A 2 2.01 -52.71 -36.87
C TRP A 2 2.65 -52.16 -35.57
N ARG A 3 2.08 -51.32 -34.71
CA ARG A 3 0.75 -50.69 -34.49
C ARG A 3 0.91 -49.82 -33.21
N THR A 4 0.12 -48.75 -33.04
CA THR A 4 -0.38 -48.14 -31.75
C THR A 4 0.63 -47.66 -30.70
N ALA A 5 0.53 -46.46 -30.10
CA ALA A 5 -0.62 -45.78 -29.49
C ALA A 5 -0.32 -44.26 -29.42
N TRP A 6 -1.18 -43.33 -29.85
CA TRP A 6 -2.32 -42.78 -29.10
C TRP A 6 -2.01 -42.56 -27.61
N MET A 7 -1.17 -41.57 -27.29
CA MET A 7 -1.18 -40.92 -25.98
C MET A 7 -2.20 -39.78 -26.04
N THR A 8 -3.41 -40.11 -25.61
CA THR A 8 -4.54 -39.21 -25.49
C THR A 8 -4.29 -38.14 -24.42
N SER A 9 -4.84 -36.96 -24.69
CA SER A 9 -5.12 -35.88 -23.74
C SER A 9 -5.32 -36.34 -22.29
N SER A 10 -4.75 -35.59 -21.34
CA SER A 10 -5.47 -35.23 -20.13
C SER A 10 -4.89 -33.94 -19.57
N TRP A 11 -5.77 -32.95 -19.55
CA TRP A 11 -5.61 -31.62 -18.98
C TRP A 11 -5.49 -31.70 -17.43
N LEU A 12 -5.35 -30.54 -16.79
CA LEU A 12 -5.19 -30.25 -15.35
C LEU A 12 -3.71 -30.13 -14.91
N ALA A 13 -3.23 -29.04 -14.31
CA ALA A 13 -3.93 -27.95 -13.62
C ALA A 13 -3.14 -26.63 -13.76
N ALA A 14 -3.83 -25.58 -14.23
CA ALA A 14 -3.42 -24.22 -13.94
C ALA A 14 -3.82 -23.92 -12.48
N LEU A 15 -2.83 -23.90 -11.59
CA LEU A 15 -2.99 -23.47 -10.20
C LEU A 15 -2.13 -22.22 -9.98
N THR A 16 -2.53 -21.10 -10.57
CA THR A 16 -1.98 -19.79 -10.16
C THR A 16 -2.70 -19.39 -8.88
N LEU A 17 -2.10 -19.76 -7.74
CA LEU A 17 -2.49 -19.28 -6.43
C LEU A 17 -2.11 -17.79 -6.33
N THR A 18 -2.97 -16.91 -6.87
CA THR A 18 -2.92 -15.50 -6.52
C THR A 18 -3.45 -15.38 -5.10
N ALA A 19 -2.55 -15.15 -4.14
CA ALA A 19 -2.92 -14.79 -2.79
C ALA A 19 -3.61 -13.42 -2.83
N ALA A 20 -4.93 -13.41 -2.93
CA ALA A 20 -5.72 -12.22 -2.64
C ALA A 20 -5.70 -12.02 -1.12
N GLU A 21 -4.71 -11.29 -0.62
CA GLU A 21 -4.67 -10.82 0.76
C GLU A 21 -5.87 -9.87 0.94
N PRO A 22 -6.81 -10.14 1.87
CA PRO A 22 -7.85 -9.18 2.17
C PRO A 22 -7.17 -7.92 2.72
N ARG A 23 -7.24 -6.83 1.97
CA ARG A 23 -7.00 -5.50 2.53
C ARG A 23 -8.01 -5.33 3.65
N ALA A 24 -7.55 -5.46 4.89
CA ALA A 24 -8.27 -5.06 6.08
C ALA A 24 -8.42 -3.53 6.04
N GLY A 25 -9.30 -3.06 5.16
CA GLY A 25 -9.90 -1.74 5.26
C GLY A 25 -10.86 -1.78 6.43
N ASN A 26 -10.35 -1.49 7.61
CA ASN A 26 -11.15 -0.88 8.66
C ASN A 26 -10.58 0.52 8.86
N GLU A 27 -10.96 1.41 7.94
CA GLU A 27 -10.98 2.84 8.22
C GLU A 27 -11.92 3.00 9.42
N ALA A 28 -11.35 2.97 10.62
CA ALA A 28 -11.98 3.66 11.73
C ALA A 28 -12.09 5.11 11.26
N ALA A 29 -13.27 5.48 10.77
CA ALA A 29 -13.66 6.87 10.63
C ALA A 29 -13.53 7.45 12.03
N GLY A 30 -12.36 8.04 12.30
CA GLY A 30 -12.07 8.72 13.54
C GLY A 30 -13.04 9.87 13.65
N GLY A 31 -14.17 9.63 14.32
CA GLY A 31 -15.09 10.67 14.73
C GLY A 31 -14.38 11.53 15.75
N ALA A 32 -13.53 12.45 15.30
CA ALA A 32 -13.07 13.54 16.12
C ALA A 32 -14.30 14.32 16.59
N ALA A 33 -14.34 14.69 17.87
CA ALA A 33 -15.35 15.63 18.36
C ALA A 33 -15.35 16.87 17.43
N PRO A 34 -16.51 17.46 17.10
CA PRO A 34 -16.56 18.62 16.22
C PRO A 34 -15.69 19.73 16.79
N GLY A 35 -14.53 19.93 16.17
CA GLY A 35 -13.64 21.04 16.45
C GLY A 35 -14.21 22.31 15.85
N GLY A 36 -14.10 23.43 16.55
CA GLY A 36 -14.32 24.74 15.94
C GLY A 36 -13.36 24.97 14.77
N THR A 37 -13.71 25.87 13.86
CA THR A 37 -12.86 26.22 12.72
C THR A 37 -11.86 27.30 13.11
N PHE A 38 -10.62 27.15 12.64
CA PHE A 38 -9.57 28.16 12.74
C PHE A 38 -8.63 28.04 11.53
N SER A 39 -7.86 29.09 11.25
CA SER A 39 -6.87 29.06 10.18
C SER A 39 -5.53 28.56 10.70
N LEU A 40 -4.97 27.54 10.05
CA LEU A 40 -3.64 27.01 10.31
C LEU A 40 -2.79 27.17 9.05
N THR A 41 -1.70 27.90 9.16
CA THR A 41 -0.77 28.15 8.06
C THR A 41 0.64 27.80 8.49
N SER A 42 1.47 27.33 7.56
CA SER A 42 2.89 27.08 7.77
C SER A 42 3.68 27.56 6.55
N PRO A 43 4.85 28.19 6.74
CA PRO A 43 5.75 28.50 5.64
C PRO A 43 6.47 27.26 5.08
N ASP A 44 6.54 26.17 5.86
CA ASP A 44 7.36 24.98 5.55
C ASP A 44 6.54 23.74 5.17
N ILE A 45 5.27 23.68 5.62
CA ILE A 45 4.37 22.55 5.43
C ILE A 45 3.11 22.99 4.67
N ALA A 46 2.81 22.28 3.58
CA ALA A 46 1.59 22.49 2.81
C ALA A 46 0.77 21.20 2.75
N GLN A 47 -0.54 21.33 2.94
CA GLN A 47 -1.46 20.18 2.94
C GLN A 47 -1.39 19.42 1.61
N GLY A 48 -1.27 18.09 1.71
CA GLY A 48 -1.19 17.19 0.55
C GLY A 48 0.11 17.29 -0.25
N LYS A 49 1.11 18.04 0.22
CA LYS A 49 2.44 18.12 -0.39
C LYS A 49 3.43 17.22 0.34
N LYS A 50 4.49 16.85 -0.39
CA LYS A 50 5.60 16.08 0.18
C LYS A 50 6.33 16.92 1.23
N MET A 51 6.67 16.30 2.35
CA MET A 51 7.46 16.89 3.42
C MET A 51 8.87 17.23 2.92
N THR A 52 9.39 18.39 3.32
CA THR A 52 10.79 18.75 3.05
C THR A 52 11.74 17.96 3.95
N GLU A 53 13.00 17.84 3.56
CA GLU A 53 14.01 17.14 4.38
C GLU A 53 14.20 17.77 5.76
N ALA A 54 13.81 19.04 5.94
CA ALA A 54 13.81 19.70 7.24
C ALA A 54 13.02 18.92 8.29
N GLN A 55 11.80 18.57 7.90
CA GLN A 55 10.80 18.03 8.79
C GLN A 55 10.85 16.49 8.86
N VAL A 56 11.64 15.85 7.99
CA VAL A 56 11.86 14.41 8.00
C VAL A 56 12.76 14.04 9.19
N PHE A 57 12.45 12.91 9.83
CA PHE A 57 13.24 12.40 10.95
C PHE A 57 14.68 12.03 10.53
N ASN A 58 15.61 12.06 11.49
CA ASN A 58 17.03 11.77 11.29
C ASN A 58 17.48 10.42 11.88
N GLY A 59 16.57 9.44 11.92
CA GLY A 59 16.81 8.07 12.39
C GLY A 59 15.94 7.04 11.65
N PHE A 60 16.00 5.77 12.07
CA PHE A 60 15.24 4.65 11.46
C PHE A 60 15.44 4.48 9.93
N GLY A 61 16.59 4.92 9.41
CA GLY A 61 16.89 4.90 7.98
C GLY A 61 16.54 6.19 7.22
N CYS A 62 15.83 7.13 7.85
CA CYS A 62 15.62 8.47 7.31
C CYS A 62 16.82 9.39 7.59
N LYS A 63 17.00 10.41 6.75
CA LYS A 63 18.16 11.33 6.76
C LYS A 63 17.76 12.81 6.76
N GLY A 64 16.58 13.13 7.29
CA GLY A 64 16.15 14.52 7.39
C GLY A 64 16.84 15.28 8.52
N ARG A 65 16.37 16.49 8.82
CA ARG A 65 16.93 17.36 9.87
C ARG A 65 16.16 17.28 11.20
N ASN A 66 14.94 16.76 11.19
CA ASN A 66 14.06 16.66 12.35
C ASN A 66 13.84 18.00 13.08
N VAL A 67 13.46 19.03 12.33
CA VAL A 67 13.14 20.39 12.80
C VAL A 67 11.87 20.90 12.15
#